data_AF-A0A679K3C3-F1
#
_entry.id   AF-A0A679K3C3-F1
#
_cell.length_a   1.000
_cell.length_b   1.000
_cell.length_c   1.000
_cell.angle_alpha   90.00
_cell.angle_beta   90.00
_cell.angle_gamma   90.00
#
_symmetry.space_group_name_H-M   'P 1'
#
loop_
_entity.id
_entity.type
_entity.pdbx_description
1 polymer ?
#
loop_
_entity_poly.entity_id
_entity_poly.type
_entity_poly.pdbx_seq_one_letter_code
_entity_poly.pdbx_strand_id
1 'polypeptide(L)'
;MAIKALTLSDTFEYVSDTDPSKVRVTVDVDKDDPKKGTKEVVEIKDGATVFGLKPLDVFLMGYIYDNASTLTGRQGSEEVGIHTKVNQTNVDTVRFGLAYFKNFKDDAGNDIKVKIVKASVNGREYDAASDETIRLLGNRLVAELATQIKERSEVGAEQEKN
;
A
#
# COMPACT_ATOMS: atom_id res chain seq x y z
N MET A 1 13.77 -22.85 19.91
CA MET A 1 13.59 -21.92 18.79
C MET A 1 12.15 -21.46 18.83
N ALA A 2 11.90 -20.17 19.08
CA ALA A 2 10.56 -19.62 19.14
C ALA A 2 10.11 -19.31 17.71
N ILE A 3 8.91 -19.79 17.34
CA ILE A 3 8.20 -19.33 16.16
C ILE A 3 8.01 -17.82 16.35
N LYS A 4 8.72 -17.00 15.57
CA LYS A 4 8.39 -15.58 15.47
C LYS A 4 7.07 -15.52 14.72
N ALA A 5 5.96 -15.42 15.45
CA ALA A 5 4.74 -14.94 14.88
C ALA A 5 5.08 -13.61 14.17
N LEU A 6 4.86 -13.55 12.85
CA LEU A 6 4.93 -12.31 12.10
C LEU A 6 3.97 -11.34 12.79
N THR A 7 4.53 -10.40 13.54
CA THR A 7 3.76 -9.30 14.10
C THR A 7 3.40 -8.42 12.91
N LEU A 8 2.25 -8.70 12.29
CA LEU A 8 1.58 -7.89 11.25
C LEU A 8 1.25 -6.46 11.72
N SER A 9 1.78 -6.04 12.87
CA SER A 9 1.54 -4.77 13.54
C SER A 9 2.51 -3.66 13.13
N ASP A 10 3.61 -3.98 12.45
CA ASP A 10 4.64 -2.99 12.15
C ASP A 10 4.17 -2.13 10.97
N THR A 11 3.49 -1.04 11.32
CA THR A 11 3.12 0.01 10.37
C THR A 11 4.41 0.64 9.84
N PHE A 12 4.55 0.74 8.52
CA PHE A 12 5.66 1.40 7.86
C PHE A 12 5.22 2.71 7.24
N GLU A 13 6.12 3.68 7.22
CA GLU A 13 5.87 4.98 6.61
C GLU A 13 6.27 4.98 5.14
N TYR A 14 5.40 5.54 4.30
CA TYR A 14 5.64 5.71 2.88
C TYR A 14 5.30 7.14 2.46
N VAL A 15 6.15 7.72 1.61
CA VAL A 15 5.90 9.03 0.97
C VAL A 15 5.75 8.79 -0.52
N SER A 16 4.67 9.33 -1.09
CA SER A 16 4.35 9.09 -2.50
C SER A 16 5.48 9.52 -3.43
N ASP A 17 5.70 8.76 -4.50
CA ASP A 17 6.62 9.09 -5.58
C ASP A 17 6.26 10.39 -6.31
N THR A 18 5.00 10.80 -6.22
CA THR A 18 4.50 12.06 -6.80
C THR A 18 4.44 13.21 -5.82
N ASP A 19 4.85 13.00 -4.55
CA ASP A 19 4.88 14.06 -3.55
C ASP A 19 5.95 15.10 -3.92
N PRO A 20 5.60 16.40 -4.04
CA PRO A 20 6.54 17.44 -4.44
C PRO A 20 7.70 17.63 -3.45
N SER A 21 7.55 17.18 -2.21
CA SER A 21 8.58 17.22 -1.18
C SER A 21 9.52 16.02 -1.23
N LYS A 22 9.26 15.00 -2.07
CA LYS A 22 10.17 13.88 -2.33
C LYS A 22 11.07 14.22 -3.51
N VAL A 23 12.29 14.65 -3.23
CA VAL A 23 13.25 15.11 -4.25
C VAL A 23 14.35 14.07 -4.42
N ARG A 24 14.64 13.71 -5.67
CA ARG A 24 15.82 12.89 -6.00
C ARG A 24 17.02 13.81 -6.10
N VAL A 25 17.99 13.63 -5.22
CA VAL A 25 19.24 14.41 -5.20
C VAL A 25 20.39 13.49 -5.54
N THR A 26 21.18 13.90 -6.53
CA THR A 26 22.42 13.23 -6.88
C THR A 26 23.50 13.66 -5.89
N VAL A 27 23.95 12.73 -5.04
CA VAL A 27 25.04 12.97 -4.09
C VAL A 27 26.29 12.20 -4.51
N ASP A 28 27.46 12.76 -4.25
CA ASP A 28 28.72 12.06 -4.49
C ASP A 28 28.83 10.85 -3.56
N VAL A 29 29.26 9.70 -4.09
CA VAL A 29 29.43 8.46 -3.32
C VAL A 29 30.46 8.63 -2.20
N ASP A 30 31.44 9.50 -2.43
CA ASP A 30 32.47 9.86 -1.47
C ASP A 30 32.71 11.37 -1.56
N LYS A 31 32.47 12.07 -0.45
CA LYS A 31 32.53 13.54 -0.39
C LYS A 31 33.95 14.07 -0.60
N ASP A 32 34.95 13.20 -0.41
CA ASP A 32 36.37 13.53 -0.50
C ASP A 32 37.05 12.94 -1.77
N ASP A 33 36.36 12.12 -2.58
CA ASP A 33 36.86 11.61 -3.86
C ASP A 33 35.78 11.58 -4.96
N PRO A 34 35.63 12.68 -5.73
CA PRO A 34 34.63 12.82 -6.78
C PRO A 34 34.74 11.80 -7.93
N LYS A 35 35.85 11.03 -8.01
CA LYS A 35 36.06 10.02 -9.05
C LYS A 35 35.33 8.71 -8.77
N LYS A 36 34.82 8.49 -7.56
CA LYS A 36 34.06 7.29 -7.17
C LYS A 36 32.61 7.28 -7.68
N GLY A 37 32.19 8.36 -8.35
CA GLY A 37 30.88 8.48 -8.99
C GLY A 37 29.82 9.06 -8.06
N THR A 38 28.63 9.23 -8.62
CA THR A 38 27.47 9.80 -7.93
C THR A 38 26.40 8.74 -7.70
N LYS A 39 25.67 8.84 -6.58
CA LYS A 39 24.49 8.03 -6.29
C LYS A 39 23.26 8.93 -6.17
N GLU A 40 22.16 8.53 -6.80
CA GLU A 40 20.86 9.15 -6.56
C GLU A 40 20.36 8.72 -5.17
N VAL A 41 20.15 9.69 -4.29
CA VAL A 41 19.53 9.49 -2.98
C VAL A 41 18.21 10.24 -2.96
N VAL A 42 17.19 9.60 -2.39
CA VAL A 42 15.88 10.22 -2.20
C VAL A 42 15.91 11.03 -0.92
N GLU A 43 15.73 12.34 -1.02
CA GLU A 43 15.60 13.25 0.11
C GLU A 43 14.13 13.63 0.27
N ILE A 44 13.60 13.46 1.49
CA ILE A 44 12.23 13.84 1.84
C ILE A 44 12.31 15.15 2.61
N LYS A 45 11.81 16.24 2.01
CA LYS A 45 11.78 17.56 2.62
C LYS A 45 10.66 17.68 3.65
N ASP A 46 10.83 18.64 4.56
CA ASP A 46 9.80 18.98 5.55
C ASP A 46 8.47 19.31 4.88
N GLY A 47 7.38 18.76 5.43
CA GLY A 47 6.02 18.94 4.92
C GLY A 47 5.56 17.89 3.90
N ALA A 48 6.38 16.87 3.61
CA ALA A 48 5.93 15.72 2.82
C ALA A 48 4.73 15.02 3.45
N THR A 49 3.83 14.51 2.60
CA THR A 49 2.72 13.67 3.03
C THR A 49 3.23 12.28 3.33
N VAL A 50 3.03 11.83 4.57
CA VAL A 50 3.44 10.49 5.01
C VAL A 50 2.21 9.62 5.22
N PHE A 51 2.21 8.45 4.58
CA PHE A 51 1.19 7.41 4.71
C PHE A 51 1.71 6.32 5.64
N GLY A 52 1.00 6.07 6.73
CA GLY A 52 1.23 4.91 7.59
C GLY A 52 0.51 3.70 7.03
N LEU A 53 1.26 2.72 6.56
CA LEU A 53 0.75 1.52 5.89
C LEU A 53 1.05 0.28 6.71
N LYS A 54 0.14 -0.69 6.73
CA LYS A 54 0.33 -2.00 7.36
C LYS A 54 0.23 -3.12 6.33
N PRO A 55 1.02 -4.18 6.46
CA PRO A 55 0.86 -5.37 5.64
C PRO A 55 -0.49 -6.06 5.93
N LEU A 56 -0.99 -6.79 4.95
CA LEU A 56 -2.21 -7.58 5.05
C LEU A 56 -1.88 -9.04 5.31
N ASP A 57 -2.67 -9.68 6.15
CA ASP A 57 -2.53 -11.11 6.38
C ASP A 57 -3.04 -11.93 5.17
N VAL A 58 -2.63 -13.20 5.12
CA VAL A 58 -2.97 -14.11 4.02
C VAL A 58 -4.47 -14.32 3.83
N PHE A 59 -5.27 -14.30 4.90
CA PHE A 59 -6.72 -14.48 4.84
C PHE A 59 -7.40 -13.27 4.21
N LEU A 60 -6.96 -12.08 4.59
CA LEU A 60 -7.47 -10.83 4.06
C LEU A 60 -7.04 -10.64 2.60
N MET A 61 -5.78 -10.96 2.27
CA MET A 61 -5.28 -10.97 0.89
C MET A 61 -6.09 -11.94 0.01
N GLY A 62 -6.32 -13.17 0.50
CA GLY A 62 -7.15 -14.15 -0.20
C GLY A 62 -8.58 -13.64 -0.45
N TYR A 63 -9.22 -13.08 0.59
CA TYR A 63 -10.56 -12.49 0.47
C TYR A 63 -10.63 -11.37 -0.57
N ILE A 64 -9.64 -10.47 -0.60
CA ILE A 64 -9.58 -9.35 -1.56
C ILE A 64 -9.45 -9.88 -3.00
N TYR A 65 -8.58 -10.87 -3.24
CA TYR A 65 -8.40 -11.44 -4.57
C TYR A 65 -9.62 -12.24 -5.04
N ASP A 66 -10.24 -12.99 -4.14
CA ASP A 66 -11.44 -13.77 -4.45
C ASP A 66 -12.61 -12.86 -4.86
N ASN A 67 -12.86 -11.79 -4.10
CA ASN A 67 -13.94 -10.85 -4.41
C ASN A 67 -13.71 -10.00 -5.67
N ALA A 68 -12.44 -9.76 -6.01
CA ALA A 68 -12.10 -9.04 -7.22
C ALA A 68 -12.18 -9.91 -8.48
N SER A 69 -12.24 -11.23 -8.33
CA SER A 69 -12.28 -12.19 -9.44
C SER A 69 -13.69 -12.34 -9.98
N THR A 70 -13.86 -12.17 -11.29
CA THR A 70 -15.12 -12.42 -11.99
C THR A 70 -14.94 -13.47 -13.07
N LEU A 71 -15.85 -14.44 -13.10
CA LEU A 71 -15.90 -15.46 -14.14
C LEU A 71 -16.74 -14.94 -15.30
N THR A 72 -16.13 -14.82 -16.47
CA THR A 72 -16.84 -14.54 -17.72
C THR A 72 -16.78 -15.77 -18.61
N GLY A 73 -17.93 -16.29 -19.01
CA GLY A 73 -18.05 -17.35 -20.00
C GLY A 73 -19.12 -16.98 -21.02
N ARG A 74 -18.82 -17.11 -22.31
CA ARG A 74 -19.81 -16.91 -23.38
C ARG A 74 -20.61 -18.21 -23.54
N GLN A 75 -21.93 -18.12 -23.54
CA GLN A 75 -22.78 -19.30 -23.74
C GLN A 75 -22.49 -19.92 -25.12
N GLY A 76 -21.94 -21.13 -25.15
CA GLY A 76 -21.56 -21.84 -26.38
C GLY A 76 -20.08 -21.71 -26.79
N SER A 77 -19.21 -21.09 -25.99
CA SER A 77 -17.75 -21.13 -26.18
C SER A 77 -17.05 -21.84 -25.03
N GLU A 78 -16.00 -22.62 -25.30
CA GLU A 78 -15.13 -23.22 -24.27
C GLU A 78 -14.22 -22.19 -23.57
N GLU A 79 -14.22 -20.92 -24.00
CA GLU A 79 -13.45 -19.86 -23.36
C GLU A 79 -14.09 -19.44 -22.03
N VAL A 80 -13.50 -19.91 -20.93
CA VAL A 80 -13.69 -19.35 -19.59
C VAL A 80 -12.57 -18.36 -19.33
N GLY A 81 -12.90 -17.07 -19.22
CA GLY A 81 -11.97 -16.01 -18.85
C GLY A 81 -12.15 -15.63 -17.38
N ILE A 82 -11.06 -15.62 -16.61
CA ILE A 82 -11.04 -15.00 -15.28
C ILE A 82 -10.60 -13.55 -15.46
N HIS A 83 -11.48 -12.61 -15.09
CA HIS A 83 -11.17 -11.18 -15.12
C HIS A 83 -11.08 -10.67 -13.69
N THR A 84 -9.93 -10.10 -13.33
CA THR A 84 -9.72 -9.47 -12.01
C THR A 84 -9.98 -7.97 -12.09
N LYS A 85 -10.82 -7.46 -11.21
CA LYS A 85 -11.09 -6.02 -11.07
C LYS A 85 -9.94 -5.35 -10.31
N VAL A 86 -8.83 -5.10 -11.02
CA VAL A 86 -7.58 -4.55 -10.45
C VAL A 86 -7.81 -3.30 -9.60
N ASN A 87 -8.69 -2.39 -10.04
CA ASN A 87 -9.01 -1.18 -9.27
C ASN A 87 -9.71 -1.51 -7.95
N GLN A 88 -10.64 -2.47 -7.94
CA GLN A 88 -11.32 -2.90 -6.71
C GLN A 88 -10.34 -3.56 -5.75
N THR A 89 -9.45 -4.43 -6.27
CA THR A 89 -8.37 -5.02 -5.49
C THR A 89 -7.52 -3.94 -4.83
N ASN A 90 -7.10 -2.92 -5.57
CA ASN A 90 -6.27 -1.84 -5.02
C ASN A 90 -7.01 -1.02 -3.96
N VAL A 91 -8.29 -0.70 -4.20
CA VAL A 91 -9.14 0.01 -3.24
C VAL A 91 -9.25 -0.79 -1.93
N ASP A 92 -9.53 -2.08 -2.01
CA ASP A 92 -9.68 -2.91 -0.82
C ASP A 92 -8.33 -3.14 -0.12
N THR A 93 -7.24 -3.31 -0.88
CA THR A 93 -5.88 -3.37 -0.32
C THR A 93 -5.58 -2.11 0.50
N VAL A 94 -5.80 -0.92 -0.04
CA VAL A 94 -5.55 0.34 0.68
C VAL A 94 -6.53 0.52 1.83
N ARG A 95 -7.80 0.15 1.66
CA ARG A 95 -8.81 0.19 2.72
C ARG A 95 -8.36 -0.54 3.96
N PHE A 96 -7.85 -1.75 3.80
CA PHE A 96 -7.40 -2.52 4.95
C PHE A 96 -5.94 -2.27 5.31
N GLY A 97 -5.12 -1.71 4.44
CA GLY A 97 -3.69 -1.47 4.69
C GLY A 97 -3.36 -0.07 5.19
N LEU A 98 -4.29 0.88 5.12
CA LEU A 98 -4.05 2.25 5.57
C LEU A 98 -4.33 2.42 7.06
N ALA A 99 -3.35 2.95 7.80
CA ALA A 99 -3.45 3.21 9.24
C ALA A 99 -3.61 4.70 9.57
N TYR A 100 -2.80 5.59 8.97
CA TYR A 100 -2.85 7.03 9.23
C TYR A 100 -2.25 7.86 8.09
N PHE A 101 -2.48 9.17 8.13
CA PHE A 101 -1.79 10.18 7.33
C PHE A 101 -1.07 11.18 8.23
N LYS A 102 0.04 11.76 7.75
CA LYS A 102 0.63 12.99 8.28
C LYS A 102 0.76 13.99 7.13
N ASN A 103 0.43 15.26 7.40
CA ASN A 103 0.48 16.36 6.44
C ASN A 103 -0.37 16.18 5.16
N PHE A 104 -1.36 15.29 5.18
CA PHE A 104 -2.31 15.17 4.07
C PHE A 104 -3.38 16.26 4.20
N LYS A 105 -3.43 17.15 3.21
CA LYS A 105 -4.30 18.34 3.25
C LYS A 105 -5.40 18.27 2.21
N ASP A 106 -6.55 18.85 2.54
CA ASP A 106 -7.61 19.12 1.57
C ASP A 106 -7.26 20.34 0.69
N ASP A 107 -8.09 20.61 -0.32
CA ASP A 107 -7.92 21.77 -1.22
C ASP A 107 -8.00 23.11 -0.48
N ALA A 108 -8.55 23.15 0.74
CA ALA A 108 -8.62 24.33 1.59
C ALA A 108 -7.43 24.43 2.59
N GLY A 109 -6.49 23.48 2.56
CA GLY A 109 -5.29 23.45 3.40
C GLY A 109 -5.47 22.82 4.77
N ASN A 110 -6.65 22.26 5.08
CA ASN A 110 -6.93 21.61 6.36
C ASN A 110 -6.34 20.20 6.40
N ASP A 111 -5.82 19.80 7.57
CA ASP A 111 -5.30 18.46 7.75
C ASP A 111 -6.43 17.43 7.80
N ILE A 112 -6.36 16.45 6.89
CA ILE A 112 -7.26 15.31 6.84
C ILE A 112 -6.70 14.21 7.74
N LYS A 113 -7.56 13.68 8.62
CA LYS A 113 -7.26 12.49 9.41
C LYS A 113 -7.91 11.26 8.80
N VAL A 114 -7.22 10.13 8.90
CA VAL A 114 -7.80 8.82 8.58
C VAL A 114 -8.88 8.51 9.60
N LYS A 115 -10.05 8.10 9.10
CA LYS A 115 -11.14 7.56 9.93
C LYS A 115 -11.14 6.05 9.77
N ILE A 116 -10.83 5.35 10.85
CA ILE A 116 -10.82 3.87 10.91
C ILE A 116 -12.17 3.38 11.42
N VAL A 117 -12.68 2.32 10.80
CA VAL A 117 -13.89 1.58 11.17
C VAL A 117 -13.57 0.10 11.29
N LYS A 118 -14.36 -0.63 12.08
CA LYS A 118 -14.29 -2.09 12.15
C LYS A 118 -15.10 -2.69 10.99
N ALA A 119 -14.49 -3.59 10.24
CA ALA A 119 -15.12 -4.35 9.18
C ALA A 119 -15.00 -5.85 9.46
N SER A 120 -16.10 -6.59 9.33
CA SER A 120 -16.10 -8.04 9.48
C SER A 120 -15.81 -8.70 8.13
N VAL A 121 -14.73 -9.48 8.07
CA VAL A 121 -14.35 -10.29 6.91
C VAL A 121 -14.29 -11.74 7.35
N ASN A 122 -15.17 -12.58 6.79
CA ASN A 122 -15.26 -14.01 7.12
C ASN A 122 -15.31 -14.29 8.64
N GLY A 123 -16.04 -13.46 9.39
CA GLY A 123 -16.21 -13.61 10.84
C GLY A 123 -15.04 -13.10 11.69
N ARG A 124 -14.00 -12.51 11.08
CA ARG A 124 -12.90 -11.81 11.76
C ARG A 124 -13.07 -10.30 11.62
N GLU A 125 -12.77 -9.56 12.68
CA GLU A 125 -12.83 -8.10 12.66
C GLU A 125 -11.48 -7.50 12.26
N TYR A 126 -11.53 -6.57 11.31
CA TYR A 126 -10.39 -5.85 10.78
C TYR A 126 -10.59 -4.34 10.94
N ASP A 127 -9.49 -3.64 11.21
CA ASP A 127 -9.43 -2.18 11.08
C ASP A 127 -9.29 -1.80 9.62
N ALA A 128 -10.26 -1.03 9.12
CA ALA A 128 -10.32 -0.53 7.75
C ALA A 128 -10.51 0.98 7.72
N ALA A 129 -9.88 1.65 6.77
CA ALA A 129 -10.20 3.04 6.46
C ALA A 129 -11.64 3.15 5.95
N SER A 130 -12.35 4.15 6.44
CA SER A 130 -13.74 4.41 6.04
C SER A 130 -13.85 4.74 4.55
N ASP A 131 -15.04 4.53 3.98
CA ASP A 131 -15.34 4.93 2.61
C ASP A 131 -15.06 6.41 2.35
N GLU A 132 -15.32 7.27 3.33
CA GLU A 132 -15.01 8.71 3.28
C GLU A 132 -13.51 8.92 3.09
N THR A 133 -12.67 8.25 3.88
CA THR A 133 -11.21 8.33 3.76
C THR A 133 -10.73 7.84 2.39
N ILE A 134 -11.27 6.73 1.91
CA ILE A 134 -10.84 6.16 0.61
C ILE A 134 -11.22 7.07 -0.56
N ARG A 135 -12.37 7.74 -0.51
CA ARG A 135 -12.80 8.68 -1.55
C ARG A 135 -11.91 9.92 -1.66
N LEU A 136 -11.18 10.27 -0.59
CA LEU A 136 -10.22 11.37 -0.61
C LEU A 136 -8.94 11.02 -1.38
N LEU A 137 -8.69 9.73 -1.62
CA LEU A 137 -7.52 9.26 -2.33
C LEU A 137 -7.81 9.10 -3.82
N GLY A 138 -7.01 9.75 -4.68
CA GLY A 138 -7.13 9.59 -6.12
C GLY A 138 -6.69 8.19 -6.58
N ASN A 139 -7.24 7.70 -7.70
CA ASN A 139 -6.97 6.35 -8.23
C ASN A 139 -5.48 6.03 -8.41
N ARG A 140 -4.66 7.02 -8.80
CA ARG A 140 -3.20 6.85 -8.97
C ARG A 140 -2.52 6.57 -7.63
N LEU A 141 -2.82 7.38 -6.62
CA LEU A 141 -2.30 7.21 -5.27
C LEU A 141 -2.77 5.87 -4.67
N VAL A 142 -4.04 5.50 -4.87
CA VAL A 142 -4.56 4.20 -4.44
C VAL A 142 -3.78 3.04 -5.08
N ALA A 143 -3.50 3.10 -6.38
CA ALA A 143 -2.72 2.07 -7.05
C ALA A 143 -1.29 1.97 -6.49
N GLU A 144 -0.65 3.11 -6.25
CA GLU A 144 0.71 3.20 -5.70
C GLU A 144 0.80 2.63 -4.27
N LEU A 145 -0.09 3.08 -3.38
CA LEU A 145 -0.15 2.58 -2.00
C LEU A 145 -0.49 1.09 -1.97
N ALA A 146 -1.38 0.61 -2.84
CA ALA A 146 -1.71 -0.80 -2.94
C ALA A 146 -0.49 -1.65 -3.32
N THR A 147 0.32 -1.18 -4.28
CA THR A 147 1.58 -1.86 -4.64
C THR A 147 2.50 -1.99 -3.44
N GLN A 148 2.73 -0.89 -2.71
CA GLN A 148 3.60 -0.90 -1.52
C GLN A 148 3.09 -1.82 -0.41
N ILE A 149 1.77 -1.85 -0.18
CA ILE A 149 1.16 -2.78 0.79
C ILE A 149 1.38 -4.22 0.34
N LYS A 150 1.12 -4.55 -0.92
CA LYS A 150 1.25 -5.93 -1.44
C LYS A 150 2.69 -6.42 -1.36
N GLU A 151 3.66 -5.62 -1.80
CA GLU A 151 5.09 -5.93 -1.71
C GLU A 151 5.54 -6.25 -0.28
N ARG A 152 4.96 -5.57 0.72
CA ARG A 152 5.26 -5.82 2.15
C ARG A 152 4.43 -6.95 2.76
N SER A 153 3.32 -7.32 2.14
CA SER A 153 2.44 -8.41 2.58
C SER A 153 2.89 -9.76 2.02
N GLU A 154 3.60 -9.74 0.89
CA GLU A 154 4.22 -10.92 0.29
C GLU A 154 5.48 -11.29 1.08
N VAL A 155 5.51 -12.54 1.55
CA VAL A 155 6.67 -13.12 2.22
C VAL A 155 7.65 -13.54 1.13
N GLY A 156 8.89 -13.06 1.18
CA GLY A 156 9.90 -13.50 0.22
C GLY A 156 10.14 -15.01 0.33
N ALA A 157 10.50 -15.69 -0.77
CA ALA A 157 10.69 -17.14 -0.80
C ALA A 157 11.68 -17.68 0.27
N GLU A 158 12.62 -16.86 0.75
CA GLU A 158 13.55 -17.22 1.84
C GLU A 158 12.93 -17.11 3.25
N GLN A 159 11.89 -16.31 3.42
CA GLN A 159 11.21 -16.07 4.69
C GLN A 159 10.04 -17.03 4.92
N GLU A 160 9.49 -17.64 3.87
CA GLU A 160 8.41 -18.64 4.00
C GLU A 160 8.85 -19.94 4.69
N LYS A 161 10.16 -20.24 4.72
CA LYS A 161 10.71 -21.52 5.18
C LYS A 161 11.56 -21.43 6.46
N ASN A 162 11.73 -20.24 7.05
CA ASN A 162 12.59 -19.97 8.21
C ASN A 162 11.81 -19.29 9.34
#